data_AF-A0A6G9YB91-F1
#
_entry.id   AF-A0A6G9YB91-F1
#
_cell.length_a   1.000
_cell.length_b   1.000
_cell.length_c   1.000
_cell.angle_alpha   90.00
_cell.angle_beta   90.00
_cell.angle_gamma   90.00
#
_symmetry.space_group_name_H-M   'P 1'
#
loop_
_entity.id
_entity.type
_entity.pdbx_description
1 polymer ?
#
loop_
_entity_poly.entity_id
_entity_poly.type
_entity_poly.pdbx_seq_one_letter_code
_entity_poly.pdbx_strand_id
1 'polypeptide(L)'
;MLPRRYGPLNSRVHSCESTSTFTMLNPSVQIDKGDPMIVHTLRFRFRDEATEAERAAALTAMRQVAAMDSVSYGTVGQCLGDPAAGYTHAFTVGIEDLAALERYMNDPVHLAADPHIAPRLAKLAVGPDLSDDPDPELGAKLLAMHEAKLRKYPDWAELMSTIPEVTVA
;
A
#
# COMPACT_ATOMS: atom_id res chain seq x y z
N MET A 1 -4.60 50.61 16.08
CA MET A 1 -4.86 49.24 16.57
C MET A 1 -3.67 48.86 17.46
N LEU A 2 -3.87 48.86 18.79
CA LEU A 2 -2.81 48.73 19.81
C LEU A 2 -2.47 47.25 20.08
N PRO A 3 -1.24 46.92 20.52
CA PRO A 3 -0.89 45.57 20.95
C PRO A 3 -1.43 45.30 22.37
N ARG A 4 -2.01 44.12 22.58
CA ARG A 4 -2.48 43.68 23.91
C ARG A 4 -1.30 43.38 24.82
N ARG A 5 -1.19 44.12 25.92
CA ARG A 5 -0.33 43.78 27.07
C ARG A 5 -1.04 42.71 27.91
N TYR A 6 -0.37 41.59 28.18
CA TYR A 6 -0.79 40.64 29.20
C TYR A 6 -0.23 41.07 30.56
N GLY A 7 -1.10 41.20 31.56
CA GLY A 7 -0.74 41.41 32.96
C GLY A 7 -0.37 40.10 33.67
N PRO A 8 0.22 40.15 34.87
CA PRO A 8 0.80 38.97 35.53
C PRO A 8 -0.28 38.04 36.09
N LEU A 9 -0.15 36.75 35.79
CA LEU A 9 -0.91 35.69 36.46
C LEU A 9 -0.35 35.46 37.87
N ASN A 10 -1.26 35.46 38.83
CA ASN A 10 -1.03 35.25 40.25
C ASN A 10 -0.55 33.80 40.49
N SER A 11 0.65 33.63 41.03
CA SER A 11 1.23 32.34 41.39
C SER A 11 0.63 31.82 42.70
N ARG A 12 -0.26 30.84 42.62
CA ARG A 12 -0.51 29.90 43.72
C ARG A 12 0.03 28.54 43.32
N VAL A 13 1.23 28.25 43.81
CA VAL A 13 1.88 26.95 43.70
C VAL A 13 1.15 26.02 44.68
N HIS A 14 0.23 25.20 44.17
CA HIS A 14 -0.19 24.00 44.89
C HIS A 14 0.77 22.90 44.49
N SER A 15 1.70 22.59 45.41
CA SER A 15 2.47 21.36 45.41
C SER A 15 1.47 20.19 45.41
N CYS A 16 1.44 19.44 44.31
CA CYS A 16 0.82 18.13 44.23
C CYS A 16 1.96 17.18 43.87
N GLU A 17 2.59 16.60 44.89
CA GLU A 17 3.45 15.44 44.74
C GLU A 17 2.54 14.25 44.38
N SER A 18 2.25 14.07 43.09
CA SER A 18 1.70 12.82 42.61
C SER A 18 2.85 11.89 42.25
N THR A 19 3.04 10.88 43.09
CA THR A 19 3.86 9.71 42.80
C THR A 19 3.23 8.99 41.60
N SER A 20 3.62 9.39 40.39
CA SER A 20 3.19 8.73 39.17
C SER A 20 3.95 7.42 39.03
N THR A 21 3.43 6.35 39.62
CA THR A 21 3.77 4.98 39.22
C THR A 21 3.38 4.80 37.76
N PHE A 22 4.35 4.96 36.87
CA PHE A 22 4.30 4.51 35.49
C PHE A 22 4.13 2.99 35.53
N THR A 23 2.90 2.51 35.35
CA THR A 23 2.62 1.08 35.19
C THR A 23 3.36 0.61 33.94
N MET A 24 4.48 -0.07 34.16
CA MET A 24 5.16 -0.84 33.13
C MET A 24 4.14 -1.81 32.53
N LEU A 25 3.88 -1.67 31.23
CA LEU A 25 3.12 -2.66 30.47
C LEU A 25 3.77 -4.04 30.72
N ASN A 26 2.92 -5.04 30.99
CA ASN A 26 3.33 -6.42 31.24
C ASN A 26 4.27 -6.90 30.11
N PRO A 27 5.53 -7.28 30.40
CA PRO A 27 6.50 -7.70 29.38
C PRO A 27 6.19 -9.09 28.76
N SER A 28 5.07 -9.71 29.13
CA SER A 28 4.71 -11.08 28.78
C SER A 28 3.52 -11.21 27.83
N VAL A 29 3.06 -10.11 27.20
CA VAL A 29 2.16 -10.26 26.05
C VAL A 29 3.01 -10.71 24.87
N GLN A 30 3.19 -12.02 24.74
CA GLN A 30 3.55 -12.60 23.45
C GLN A 30 2.32 -12.41 22.56
N ILE A 31 2.35 -11.34 21.76
CA ILE A 31 1.47 -11.28 20.59
C ILE A 31 1.94 -12.44 19.73
N ASP A 32 1.08 -13.43 19.56
CA ASP A 32 1.20 -14.39 18.48
C ASP A 32 1.12 -13.57 17.20
N LYS A 33 2.27 -13.07 16.74
CA LYS A 33 2.40 -12.50 15.42
C LYS A 33 2.18 -13.70 14.53
N GLY A 34 1.03 -13.76 13.86
CA GLY A 34 0.78 -14.77 12.85
C GLY A 34 1.93 -14.80 11.83
N ASP A 35 1.89 -15.75 10.91
CA ASP A 35 2.94 -15.86 9.91
C ASP A 35 3.23 -14.49 9.26
N PRO A 36 4.52 -14.11 9.11
CA PRO A 36 4.92 -12.82 8.57
C PRO A 36 4.18 -12.54 7.25
N MET A 37 3.94 -11.27 6.94
CA MET A 37 3.06 -10.84 5.87
C MET A 37 3.74 -9.83 4.95
N ILE A 38 3.55 -9.96 3.64
CA ILE A 38 3.91 -8.98 2.63
C ILE A 38 2.67 -8.13 2.30
N VAL A 39 2.74 -6.83 2.56
CA VAL A 39 1.70 -5.86 2.24
C VAL A 39 2.09 -5.13 0.97
N HIS A 40 1.50 -5.55 -0.15
CA HIS A 40 1.73 -4.96 -1.45
C HIS A 40 0.76 -3.80 -1.70
N THR A 41 1.29 -2.64 -2.07
CA THR A 41 0.51 -1.41 -2.26
C THR A 41 0.72 -0.82 -3.63
N LEU A 42 -0.37 -0.41 -4.28
CA LEU A 42 -0.33 0.42 -5.49
C LEU A 42 -1.06 1.73 -5.24
N ARG A 43 -0.57 2.82 -5.83
CA ARG A 43 -1.28 4.10 -5.93
C ARG A 43 -1.31 4.52 -7.38
N PHE A 44 -2.47 4.96 -7.88
CA PHE A 44 -2.62 5.22 -9.31
C PHE A 44 -3.59 6.35 -9.60
N ARG A 45 -3.51 6.83 -10.84
CA ARG A 45 -4.46 7.77 -11.44
C ARG A 45 -4.84 7.27 -12.83
N PHE A 46 -6.13 7.28 -13.13
CA PHE A 46 -6.63 7.00 -14.47
C PHE A 46 -6.29 8.13 -15.45
N ARG A 47 -6.16 7.76 -16.71
CA ARG A 47 -6.13 8.68 -17.85
C ARG A 47 -7.38 9.57 -17.88
N ASP A 48 -7.20 10.80 -18.36
CA ASP A 48 -8.30 11.77 -18.45
C ASP A 48 -9.32 11.33 -19.51
N GLU A 49 -8.84 10.66 -20.57
CA GLU A 49 -9.63 10.09 -21.64
C GLU A 49 -10.36 8.78 -21.28
N ALA A 50 -10.00 8.12 -20.16
CA ALA A 50 -10.67 6.89 -19.74
C ALA A 50 -12.11 7.19 -19.30
N THR A 51 -13.08 6.52 -19.92
CA THR A 51 -14.50 6.68 -19.61
C THR A 51 -14.83 6.13 -18.21
N GLU A 52 -15.93 6.58 -17.63
CA GLU A 52 -16.41 6.06 -16.33
C GLU A 52 -16.67 4.54 -16.36
N ALA A 53 -17.14 4.00 -17.50
CA ALA A 53 -17.33 2.56 -17.67
C ALA A 53 -15.99 1.80 -17.65
N GLU A 54 -14.95 2.31 -18.32
CA GLU A 54 -13.62 1.70 -18.31
C GLU A 54 -12.98 1.77 -16.92
N ARG A 55 -13.13 2.90 -16.23
CA ARG A 55 -12.65 3.07 -14.83
C ARG A 55 -13.35 2.09 -13.90
N ALA A 56 -14.67 1.95 -14.01
CA ALA A 56 -15.45 1.00 -13.20
C ALA A 56 -15.05 -0.46 -13.48
N ALA A 57 -14.80 -0.81 -14.74
CA ALA A 57 -14.33 -2.13 -15.13
C ALA A 57 -12.93 -2.42 -14.55
N ALA A 58 -11.98 -1.48 -14.67
CA ALA A 58 -10.65 -1.62 -14.09
C ALA A 58 -10.69 -1.78 -12.57
N LEU A 59 -11.50 -0.98 -11.86
CA LEU A 59 -11.68 -1.11 -10.42
C LEU A 59 -12.33 -2.45 -10.03
N THR A 60 -13.22 -2.98 -10.86
CA THR A 60 -13.83 -4.30 -10.64
C THR A 60 -12.79 -5.41 -10.79
N ALA A 61 -11.97 -5.36 -11.84
CA ALA A 61 -10.88 -6.30 -12.06
C ALA A 61 -9.87 -6.27 -10.90
N MET A 62 -9.47 -5.08 -10.43
CA MET A 62 -8.61 -4.93 -9.26
C MET A 62 -9.21 -5.55 -8.00
N ARG A 63 -10.53 -5.39 -7.77
CA ARG A 63 -11.19 -6.01 -6.61
C ARG A 63 -11.26 -7.53 -6.70
N GLN A 64 -11.35 -8.09 -7.92
CA GLN A 64 -11.26 -9.54 -8.12
C GLN A 64 -9.86 -10.04 -7.78
N VAL A 65 -8.82 -9.33 -8.22
CA VAL A 65 -7.42 -9.64 -7.84
C VAL A 65 -7.22 -9.56 -6.32
N ALA A 66 -7.78 -8.53 -5.68
CA ALA A 66 -7.71 -8.35 -4.23
C ALA A 66 -8.53 -9.38 -3.41
N ALA A 67 -9.30 -10.26 -4.06
CA ALA A 67 -10.13 -11.28 -3.44
C ALA A 67 -9.67 -12.71 -3.79
N MET A 68 -8.51 -12.86 -4.44
CA MET A 68 -7.95 -14.17 -4.79
C MET A 68 -7.54 -14.96 -3.54
N ASP A 69 -7.53 -16.30 -3.64
CA ASP A 69 -7.16 -17.19 -2.52
C ASP A 69 -5.72 -17.00 -1.99
N SER A 70 -4.84 -16.39 -2.79
CA SER A 70 -3.47 -16.03 -2.37
C SER A 70 -3.38 -14.72 -1.59
N VAL A 71 -4.51 -14.03 -1.39
CA VAL A 71 -4.63 -12.75 -0.70
C VAL A 71 -5.38 -12.95 0.61
N SER A 72 -4.72 -12.67 1.73
CA SER A 72 -5.33 -12.79 3.07
C SER A 72 -6.32 -11.65 3.35
N TYR A 73 -6.04 -10.46 2.82
CA TYR A 73 -6.96 -9.32 2.82
C TYR A 73 -6.62 -8.36 1.67
N GLY A 74 -7.62 -7.63 1.18
CA GLY A 74 -7.39 -6.67 0.11
C GLY A 74 -8.40 -5.54 0.07
N THR A 75 -7.99 -4.39 -0.44
CA THR A 75 -8.89 -3.24 -0.65
C THR A 75 -8.48 -2.43 -1.88
N VAL A 76 -9.48 -1.83 -2.53
CA VAL A 76 -9.32 -0.96 -3.69
C VAL A 76 -10.26 0.22 -3.55
N GLY A 77 -9.74 1.44 -3.60
CA GLY A 77 -10.55 2.63 -3.36
C GLY A 77 -9.81 3.94 -3.54
N GLN A 78 -10.26 4.96 -2.82
CA GLN A 78 -9.70 6.31 -2.85
C GLN A 78 -8.29 6.35 -2.25
N CYS A 79 -7.37 7.06 -2.90
CA CYS A 79 -6.10 7.43 -2.29
C CYS A 79 -6.31 8.62 -1.33
N LEU A 80 -5.99 8.45 -0.05
CA LEU A 80 -6.06 9.50 0.97
C LEU A 80 -4.68 10.12 1.29
N GLY A 81 -3.66 9.84 0.46
CA GLY A 81 -2.31 10.39 0.60
C GLY A 81 -2.22 11.87 0.20
N ASP A 82 -0.99 12.37 0.08
CA ASP A 82 -0.72 13.75 -0.34
C ASP A 82 -1.39 14.08 -1.70
N PRO A 83 -2.33 15.03 -1.74
CA PRO A 83 -2.98 15.43 -2.99
C PRO A 83 -2.01 15.95 -4.05
N ALA A 84 -0.87 16.54 -3.63
CA ALA A 84 0.15 17.04 -4.56
C ALA A 84 0.87 15.92 -5.32
N ALA A 85 0.85 14.69 -4.81
CA ALA A 85 1.41 13.53 -5.50
C ALA A 85 0.58 13.10 -6.73
N GLY A 86 -0.67 13.56 -6.83
CA GLY A 86 -1.54 13.38 -8.00
C GLY A 86 -2.13 11.98 -8.17
N TYR A 87 -2.07 11.13 -7.14
CA TYR A 87 -2.75 9.84 -7.12
C TYR A 87 -4.19 10.00 -6.65
N THR A 88 -5.14 9.31 -7.28
CA THR A 88 -6.56 9.39 -6.93
C THR A 88 -7.09 8.10 -6.33
N HIS A 89 -6.45 6.97 -6.61
CA HIS A 89 -6.86 5.66 -6.15
C HIS A 89 -5.69 4.90 -5.51
N ALA A 90 -6.02 3.95 -4.66
CA ALA A 90 -5.08 3.04 -4.03
C ALA A 90 -5.62 1.61 -4.05
N PHE A 91 -4.68 0.67 -4.06
CA PHE A 91 -4.91 -0.77 -3.96
C PHE A 91 -3.93 -1.30 -2.91
N THR A 92 -4.39 -2.19 -2.05
CA THR A 92 -3.53 -2.86 -1.07
C THR A 92 -3.98 -4.30 -0.91
N VAL A 93 -3.02 -5.22 -0.85
CA VAL A 93 -3.25 -6.63 -0.51
C VAL A 93 -2.22 -7.10 0.51
N GLY A 94 -2.67 -7.93 1.45
CA GLY A 94 -1.80 -8.74 2.30
C GLY A 94 -1.62 -10.13 1.69
N ILE A 95 -0.37 -10.55 1.54
CA ILE A 95 0.05 -11.84 0.99
C ILE A 95 0.99 -12.49 2.01
N GLU A 96 0.69 -13.71 2.45
CA GLU A 96 1.39 -14.37 3.56
C GLU A 96 2.90 -14.47 3.29
N ASP A 97 3.30 -15.22 2.28
CA ASP A 97 4.71 -15.51 2.04
C ASP A 97 5.11 -15.38 0.57
N LEU A 98 6.38 -15.65 0.27
CA LEU A 98 6.90 -15.65 -1.09
C LEU A 98 6.21 -16.72 -1.97
N ALA A 99 5.74 -17.83 -1.41
CA ALA A 99 5.03 -18.85 -2.18
C ALA A 99 3.60 -18.40 -2.56
N ALA A 100 2.92 -17.68 -1.67
CA ALA A 100 1.66 -17.00 -1.93
C ALA A 100 1.84 -15.87 -2.94
N LEU A 101 2.93 -15.10 -2.85
CA LEU A 101 3.24 -14.05 -3.83
C LEU A 101 3.50 -14.62 -5.23
N GLU A 102 4.24 -15.73 -5.33
CA GLU A 102 4.47 -16.40 -6.62
C GLU A 102 3.13 -16.85 -7.23
N ARG A 103 2.23 -17.45 -6.44
CA ARG A 103 0.88 -17.81 -6.88
C ARG A 103 0.08 -16.57 -7.32
N TYR A 104 0.04 -15.54 -6.47
CA TYR A 104 -0.64 -14.27 -6.74
C TYR A 104 -0.19 -13.64 -8.06
N MET A 105 1.11 -13.53 -8.28
CA MET A 105 1.71 -12.87 -9.44
C MET A 105 1.45 -13.59 -10.76
N ASN A 106 1.31 -14.92 -10.72
CA ASN A 106 1.17 -15.79 -11.89
C ASN A 106 -0.26 -16.31 -12.07
N ASP A 107 -1.20 -15.92 -11.20
CA ASP A 107 -2.57 -16.39 -11.27
C ASP A 107 -3.23 -15.92 -12.57
N PRO A 108 -3.98 -16.79 -13.28
CA PRO A 108 -4.72 -16.40 -14.47
C PRO A 108 -5.66 -15.20 -14.25
N VAL A 109 -6.25 -15.04 -13.06
CA VAL A 109 -7.10 -13.89 -12.71
C VAL A 109 -6.28 -12.60 -12.70
N HIS A 110 -5.09 -12.63 -12.09
CA HIS A 110 -4.17 -11.48 -12.09
C HIS A 110 -3.75 -11.13 -13.52
N LEU A 111 -3.29 -12.12 -14.29
CA LEU A 111 -2.78 -11.89 -15.64
C LEU A 111 -3.90 -11.39 -16.60
N ALA A 112 -5.12 -11.89 -16.44
CA ALA A 112 -6.26 -11.45 -17.24
C ALA A 112 -6.77 -10.05 -16.86
N ALA A 113 -6.55 -9.60 -15.63
CA ALA A 113 -6.95 -8.26 -15.19
C ALA A 113 -6.06 -7.15 -15.79
N ASP A 114 -4.76 -7.42 -15.94
CA ASP A 114 -3.77 -6.40 -16.33
C ASP A 114 -4.12 -5.67 -17.65
N PRO A 115 -4.55 -6.34 -18.75
CA PRO A 115 -4.93 -5.67 -20.00
C PRO A 115 -6.13 -4.72 -19.87
N HIS A 116 -6.99 -4.93 -18.88
CA HIS A 116 -8.13 -4.05 -18.60
C HIS A 116 -7.75 -2.84 -17.73
N ILE A 117 -6.61 -2.93 -17.03
CA ILE A 117 -6.15 -1.94 -16.07
C ILE A 117 -5.08 -1.03 -16.68
N ALA A 118 -3.94 -1.59 -17.07
CA ALA A 118 -2.73 -0.82 -17.39
C ALA A 118 -2.95 0.26 -18.47
N PRO A 119 -3.64 -0.02 -19.61
CA PRO A 119 -3.84 0.99 -20.65
C PRO A 119 -4.71 2.18 -20.19
N ARG A 120 -5.39 2.07 -19.04
CA ARG A 120 -6.26 3.11 -18.48
C ARG A 120 -5.56 3.99 -17.47
N LEU A 121 -4.33 3.64 -17.07
CA LEU A 121 -3.59 4.39 -16.06
C LEU A 121 -2.73 5.47 -16.74
N ALA A 122 -2.79 6.68 -16.19
CA ALA A 122 -1.84 7.75 -16.50
C ALA A 122 -0.60 7.65 -15.61
N LYS A 123 -0.80 7.18 -14.37
CA LYS A 123 0.23 7.13 -13.34
C LYS A 123 0.05 5.92 -12.45
N LEU A 124 1.16 5.24 -12.12
CA LEU A 124 1.23 4.11 -11.20
C LEU A 124 2.48 4.22 -10.31
N ALA A 125 2.29 4.14 -9.00
CA ALA A 125 3.33 3.82 -8.04
C ALA A 125 3.11 2.39 -7.55
N VAL A 126 4.16 1.58 -7.69
CA VAL A 126 4.29 0.30 -7.01
C VAL A 126 5.02 0.54 -5.71
N GLY A 127 4.43 0.13 -4.60
CA GLY A 127 4.89 0.41 -3.25
C GLY A 127 4.55 1.82 -2.71
N PRO A 128 5.10 2.20 -1.53
CA PRO A 128 6.00 1.37 -0.74
C PRO A 128 5.28 0.14 -0.22
N ASP A 129 5.93 -1.01 -0.38
CA ASP A 129 5.49 -2.24 0.23
C ASP A 129 6.00 -2.31 1.67
N LEU A 130 5.29 -3.06 2.51
CA LEU A 130 5.63 -3.26 3.91
C LEU A 130 5.68 -4.76 4.19
N SER A 131 6.58 -5.18 5.07
CA SER A 131 6.49 -6.50 5.70
C SER A 131 6.87 -6.43 7.17
N ASP A 132 6.30 -7.31 7.97
CA ASP A 132 6.72 -7.56 9.35
C ASP A 132 7.68 -8.77 9.46
N ASP A 133 8.07 -9.37 8.33
CA ASP A 133 9.20 -10.28 8.24
C ASP A 133 10.52 -9.51 8.48
N PRO A 134 11.33 -9.90 9.48
CA PRO A 134 12.60 -9.26 9.76
C PRO A 134 13.73 -9.65 8.79
N ASP A 135 13.50 -10.53 7.80
CA ASP A 135 14.51 -10.95 6.84
C ASP A 135 15.08 -9.75 6.05
N PRO A 136 16.37 -9.40 6.25
CA PRO A 136 16.99 -8.28 5.54
C PRO A 136 17.12 -8.50 4.03
N GLU A 137 16.97 -9.75 3.55
CA GLU A 137 17.03 -10.08 2.13
C GLU A 137 15.66 -10.05 1.44
N LEU A 138 14.56 -9.87 2.17
CA LEU A 138 13.21 -9.98 1.63
C LEU A 138 13.00 -9.05 0.43
N GLY A 139 13.41 -7.78 0.53
CA GLY A 139 13.28 -6.83 -0.58
C GLY A 139 13.99 -7.29 -1.86
N ALA A 140 15.18 -7.90 -1.73
CA ALA A 140 15.91 -8.45 -2.88
C ALA A 140 15.21 -9.67 -3.49
N LYS A 141 14.62 -10.53 -2.64
CA LYS A 141 13.82 -11.69 -3.08
C LYS A 141 12.56 -11.24 -3.84
N LEU A 142 11.85 -10.24 -3.33
CA LEU A 142 10.69 -9.65 -4.00
C LEU A 142 11.06 -9.08 -5.37
N LEU A 143 12.15 -8.32 -5.47
CA LEU A 143 12.63 -7.78 -6.75
C LEU A 143 12.94 -8.90 -7.76
N ALA A 144 13.65 -9.95 -7.33
CA ALA A 144 14.00 -11.08 -8.19
C ALA A 144 12.76 -11.81 -8.74
N MET A 145 11.67 -11.89 -7.96
CA MET A 145 10.40 -12.44 -8.42
C MET A 145 9.75 -11.56 -9.50
N HIS A 146 9.71 -10.24 -9.30
CA HIS A 146 9.19 -9.31 -10.30
C HIS A 146 9.98 -9.38 -11.62
N GLU A 147 11.31 -9.47 -11.54
CA GLU A 147 12.17 -9.69 -12.71
C GLU A 147 11.92 -11.04 -13.40
N ALA A 148 11.64 -12.10 -12.62
CA ALA A 148 11.26 -13.40 -13.17
C ALA A 148 9.93 -13.33 -13.92
N LYS A 149 8.93 -12.61 -13.39
CA LYS A 149 7.64 -12.38 -14.07
C LYS A 149 7.83 -11.62 -15.39
N LEU A 150 8.63 -10.56 -15.38
CA LEU A 150 8.96 -9.79 -16.60
C LEU A 150 9.58 -10.66 -17.69
N ARG A 151 10.53 -11.54 -17.34
CA ARG A 151 11.15 -12.47 -18.29
C ARG A 151 10.17 -13.53 -18.80
N LYS A 152 9.25 -13.99 -17.94
CA LYS A 152 8.29 -15.04 -18.25
C LYS A 152 7.15 -14.53 -19.15
N TYR A 153 6.74 -13.27 -19.00
CA TYR A 153 5.63 -12.66 -19.72
C TYR A 153 6.08 -11.38 -20.43
N PRO A 154 6.75 -11.47 -21.60
CA PRO A 154 7.22 -10.29 -22.32
C PRO A 154 6.07 -9.36 -22.76
N ASP A 155 4.93 -9.91 -23.16
CA ASP A 155 3.74 -9.14 -23.52
C ASP A 155 3.20 -8.32 -22.34
N TRP A 156 3.38 -8.81 -21.11
CA TRP A 156 3.04 -8.06 -19.90
C TRP A 156 3.98 -6.88 -19.69
N ALA A 157 5.28 -7.04 -19.99
CA ALA A 157 6.23 -5.92 -19.93
C ALA A 157 5.87 -4.83 -20.95
N GLU A 158 5.48 -5.21 -22.16
CA GLU A 158 4.99 -4.27 -23.17
C GLU A 158 3.71 -3.57 -22.69
N LEU A 159 2.77 -4.31 -22.13
CA LEU A 159 1.55 -3.75 -21.56
C LEU A 159 1.84 -2.72 -20.46
N MET A 160 2.75 -3.00 -19.53
CA MET A 160 3.13 -2.05 -18.47
C MET A 160 3.78 -0.78 -19.02
N SER A 161 4.45 -0.87 -20.18
CA SER A 161 5.02 0.30 -20.87
C SER A 161 3.97 1.26 -21.43
N THR A 162 2.69 0.85 -21.47
CA THR A 162 1.59 1.73 -21.86
C THR A 162 1.22 2.76 -20.79
N ILE A 163 1.71 2.60 -19.56
CA ILE A 163 1.50 3.54 -18.46
C ILE A 163 2.54 4.66 -18.56
N PRO A 164 2.14 5.94 -18.76
CA PRO A 164 3.08 7.03 -18.98
C PRO A 164 4.04 7.30 -17.83
N GLU A 165 3.55 7.19 -16.59
CA GLU A 165 4.33 7.46 -15.38
C GLU A 165 4.30 6.25 -14.45
N VAL A 166 5.41 5.51 -14.38
CA VAL A 166 5.59 4.39 -13.45
C VAL A 166 6.74 4.69 -12.49
N THR A 167 6.49 4.45 -11.20
CA THR A 167 7.48 4.57 -10.14
C THR A 167 7.44 3.32 -9.27
N VAL A 168 8.61 2.89 -8.78
CA VAL A 168 8.76 1.80 -7.82
C VAL A 168 9.45 2.39 -6.60
N ALA A 169 8.85 2.20 -5.42
CA ALA A 169 9.32 2.76 -4.14
C ALA A 169 9.98 1.70 -3.26
#